data_AF-A0A2M7B3P6-F1
#
_entry.id   AF-A0A2M7B3P6-F1
#
_cell.length_a   1.000
_cell.length_b   1.000
_cell.length_c   1.000
_cell.angle_alpha   90.00
_cell.angle_beta   90.00
_cell.angle_gamma   90.00
#
_symmetry.space_group_name_H-M   'P 1'
#
loop_
_entity.id
_entity.type
_entity.pdbx_description
1 polymer ?
#
loop_
_entity_poly.entity_id
_entity_poly.type
_entity_poly.pdbx_seq_one_letter_code
_entity_poly.pdbx_strand_id
1 'polypeptide(L)'
;LTLLDAARAFNRAVGHSIEAKETPGKVRRLVSEAKKFSTETAWTVVNHAMQILGGIGYTNIFPVERLLRDVRLITIWTGTNEIMDLVIQHEFYREFLAEKPTGRDVEADARGMEHPEEKEYNE
;
A
#
# COMPACT_ATOMS: atom_id res chain seq x y z
N LEU A 1 -4.35 16.51 11.00
CA LEU A 1 -4.27 17.33 9.76
C LEU A 1 -3.31 16.68 8.76
N THR A 2 -2.04 16.47 9.13
CA THR A 2 -1.02 15.81 8.28
C THR A 2 -1.48 14.52 7.61
N LEU A 3 -2.13 13.60 8.33
CA LEU A 3 -2.62 12.34 7.75
C LEU A 3 -3.65 12.54 6.63
N LEU A 4 -4.59 13.48 6.81
CA LEU A 4 -5.61 13.77 5.80
C LEU A 4 -5.01 14.41 4.56
N ASP A 5 -4.02 15.29 4.73
CA ASP A 5 -3.31 15.92 3.62
C ASP A 5 -2.46 14.90 2.87
N ALA A 6 -1.79 13.99 3.57
CA ALA A 6 -1.07 12.86 2.98
C ALA A 6 -2.02 11.95 2.18
N ALA A 7 -3.17 11.58 2.74
CA ALA A 7 -4.14 10.72 2.05
C ALA A 7 -4.71 11.40 0.80
N ARG A 8 -5.00 12.70 0.89
CA ARG A 8 -5.46 13.50 -0.26
C ARG A 8 -4.39 13.59 -1.34
N ALA A 9 -3.14 13.91 -0.97
CA ALA A 9 -2.03 14.01 -1.91
C ALA A 9 -1.78 12.66 -2.59
N PHE A 10 -1.85 11.57 -1.84
CA PHE A 10 -1.63 10.24 -2.37
C PHE A 10 -2.70 9.84 -3.39
N ASN A 11 -3.99 10.02 -3.05
CA ASN A 11 -5.08 9.75 -4.00
C ASN A 11 -4.97 10.58 -5.29
N ARG A 12 -4.53 11.85 -5.19
CA ARG A 12 -4.27 12.69 -6.37
C ARG A 12 -3.12 12.15 -7.22
N ALA A 13 -2.02 11.73 -6.60
CA ALA A 13 -0.88 11.14 -7.30
C ALA A 13 -1.26 9.84 -8.02
N VAL A 14 -2.09 9.00 -7.39
CA VAL A 14 -2.61 7.78 -8.02
C VAL A 14 -3.53 8.11 -9.19
N GLY A 15 -4.42 9.09 -9.04
CA GLY A 15 -5.27 9.59 -10.14
C GLY A 15 -4.43 10.05 -11.34
N HIS A 16 -3.38 10.81 -11.09
CA HIS A 16 -2.44 11.22 -12.14
C HIS A 16 -1.73 10.04 -12.81
N SER A 17 -1.34 9.01 -12.04
CA SER A 17 -0.71 7.80 -12.58
C SER A 17 -1.65 7.00 -13.48
N ILE A 18 -2.95 6.99 -13.16
CA ILE A 18 -3.99 6.37 -14.00
C ILE A 18 -4.15 7.15 -15.32
N GLU A 19 -4.20 8.49 -15.25
CA GLU A 19 -4.29 9.36 -16.43
C GLU A 19 -3.07 9.24 -17.34
N ALA A 20 -1.88 9.10 -16.75
CA ALA A 20 -0.62 8.89 -17.47
C ALA A 20 -0.52 7.54 -18.18
N LYS A 21 -1.53 6.64 -18.03
CA LYS A 21 -1.57 5.29 -18.61
C LYS A 21 -0.33 4.47 -18.28
N GLU A 22 0.09 4.54 -17.03
CA GLU A 22 1.15 3.70 -16.46
C GLU A 22 0.85 2.20 -16.62
N THR A 23 1.86 1.36 -16.39
CA THR A 23 1.69 -0.09 -16.55
C THR A 23 0.54 -0.61 -15.68
N PRO A 24 -0.27 -1.57 -16.18
CA PRO A 24 -1.42 -2.08 -15.43
C PRO A 24 -1.06 -2.66 -14.05
N GLY A 25 0.16 -3.21 -13.91
CA GLY A 25 0.67 -3.70 -12.63
C GLY A 25 0.95 -2.58 -11.63
N LYS A 26 1.65 -1.53 -12.08
CA LYS A 26 1.94 -0.34 -11.26
C LYS A 26 0.66 0.37 -10.83
N VAL A 27 -0.30 0.56 -11.74
CA VAL A 27 -1.60 1.17 -11.41
C VAL A 27 -2.33 0.34 -10.37
N ARG A 28 -2.36 -0.99 -10.51
CA ARG A 28 -3.01 -1.89 -9.55
C ARG A 28 -2.37 -1.78 -8.17
N ARG A 29 -1.04 -1.80 -8.10
CA ARG A 29 -0.27 -1.59 -6.87
C ARG A 29 -0.64 -0.27 -6.20
N LEU A 30 -0.53 0.84 -6.93
CA LEU A 30 -0.80 2.19 -6.42
C LEU A 30 -2.24 2.37 -5.92
N VAL A 31 -3.23 1.83 -6.63
CA VAL A 31 -4.64 1.87 -6.20
C VAL A 31 -4.85 1.08 -4.91
N SER A 32 -4.23 -0.10 -4.79
CA SER A 32 -4.29 -0.90 -3.56
C SER A 32 -3.62 -0.19 -2.37
N GLU A 33 -2.44 0.41 -2.59
CA GLU A 33 -1.75 1.22 -1.58
C GLU A 33 -2.63 2.41 -1.14
N ALA A 34 -3.22 3.15 -2.08
CA ALA A 34 -4.08 4.30 -1.79
C ALA A 34 -5.34 3.92 -1.02
N LYS A 35 -6.00 2.81 -1.39
CA LYS A 35 -7.18 2.30 -0.68
C LYS A 35 -6.82 1.98 0.76
N LYS A 36 -5.77 1.18 0.98
CA LYS A 36 -5.32 0.80 2.33
C LYS A 36 -4.96 2.03 3.16
N PHE A 37 -4.09 2.90 2.63
CA PHE A 37 -3.62 4.07 3.36
C PHE A 37 -4.75 5.02 3.76
N SER A 38 -5.70 5.24 2.85
CA SER A 38 -6.83 6.16 3.08
C SER A 38 -7.80 5.61 4.12
N THR A 39 -8.10 4.32 4.09
CA THR A 39 -9.04 3.69 5.04
C THR A 39 -8.44 3.60 6.44
N GLU A 40 -7.16 3.24 6.57
CA GLU A 40 -6.44 3.23 7.86
C GLU A 40 -6.32 4.63 8.45
N THR A 41 -5.97 5.61 7.61
CA THR A 41 -5.92 7.02 8.00
C THR A 41 -7.27 7.50 8.52
N ALA A 42 -8.36 7.21 7.80
CA ALA A 42 -9.70 7.58 8.21
C ALA A 42 -10.05 6.95 9.56
N TRP A 43 -9.71 5.67 9.75
CA TRP A 43 -9.95 4.95 11.00
C TRP A 43 -9.24 5.61 12.18
N THR A 44 -7.94 5.89 12.04
CA THR A 44 -7.15 6.56 13.08
C THR A 44 -7.73 7.94 13.42
N VAL A 45 -8.05 8.76 12.40
CA VAL A 45 -8.55 10.12 12.61
C VAL A 45 -9.90 10.13 13.32
N VAL A 46 -10.85 9.30 12.86
CA VAL A 46 -12.19 9.24 13.45
C VAL A 46 -12.15 8.64 14.86
N ASN A 47 -11.30 7.64 15.09
CA ASN A 47 -11.13 7.05 16.42
C ASN A 47 -10.55 8.06 17.42
N HIS A 48 -9.58 8.88 17.00
CA HIS A 48 -9.09 9.99 17.84
C HIS A 48 -10.17 11.05 18.09
N ALA A 49 -10.97 11.40 17.09
CA ALA A 49 -12.08 12.34 17.26
C ALA A 49 -13.10 11.85 18.28
N MET A 50 -13.44 10.55 18.23
CA MET A 50 -14.31 9.90 19.22
C MET A 50 -13.73 10.01 20.63
N GLN A 51 -12.44 9.69 20.80
CA GLN A 51 -11.76 9.76 22.09
C GLN A 51 -11.74 11.19 22.67
N ILE A 52 -11.54 12.21 21.83
CA ILE A 52 -11.53 13.63 22.22
C ILE A 52 -12.92 14.08 22.68
N LEU A 53 -13.97 13.67 21.95
CA LEU A 53 -15.35 14.00 22.29
C LEU A 53 -15.82 13.28 23.57
N GLY A 54 -15.24 12.12 23.89
CA GLY A 54 -15.61 11.35 25.08
C GLY A 54 -17.06 10.87 25.03
N GLY A 55 -17.75 10.87 26.16
CA GLY A 55 -19.09 10.30 26.28
C GLY A 55 -20.14 10.87 25.32
N ILE A 56 -20.08 12.17 25.03
CA ILE A 56 -21.03 12.80 24.09
C ILE A 56 -20.81 12.30 22.65
N GLY A 57 -19.60 11.86 22.32
CA GLY A 57 -19.28 11.26 21.02
C GLY A 57 -20.03 9.97 20.72
N TYR A 58 -20.52 9.26 21.75
CA TYR A 58 -21.34 8.04 21.58
C TYR A 58 -22.83 8.33 21.36
N THR A 59 -23.25 9.59 21.53
CA THR A 59 -24.63 10.01 21.30
C THR A 59 -24.83 10.45 19.85
N ASN A 60 -26.08 10.67 19.45
CA ASN A 60 -26.43 11.20 18.13
C ASN A 60 -26.37 12.73 18.04
N ILE A 61 -25.81 13.41 19.04
CA ILE A 61 -25.66 14.88 19.05
C ILE A 61 -24.60 15.33 18.04
N PHE A 62 -23.49 14.60 17.96
CA PHE A 62 -22.44 14.80 16.98
C PHE A 62 -22.31 13.56 16.10
N PRO A 63 -22.07 13.68 14.79
CA PRO A 63 -22.12 12.56 13.85
C PRO A 63 -20.90 11.62 13.90
N VAL A 64 -20.04 11.72 14.93
CA VAL A 64 -18.77 10.97 15.02
C VAL A 64 -18.96 9.47 15.19
N GLU A 65 -20.02 9.05 15.89
CA GLU A 65 -20.45 7.67 16.06
C GLU A 65 -20.88 7.02 14.76
N ARG A 66 -21.52 7.80 13.88
CA ARG A 66 -21.85 7.36 12.52
C ARG A 66 -20.59 7.25 11.67
N LEU A 67 -19.72 8.26 11.69
CA LEU A 67 -18.45 8.21 10.96
C LEU A 67 -17.59 7.02 11.37
N LEU A 68 -17.55 6.68 12.67
CA LEU A 68 -16.77 5.54 13.17
C LEU A 68 -17.28 4.22 12.58
N ARG A 69 -18.61 4.06 12.47
CA ARG A 69 -19.25 2.88 11.85
C ARG A 69 -18.98 2.81 10.36
N ASP A 70 -19.12 3.93 9.65
CA ASP A 70 -18.92 3.98 8.20
C ASP A 70 -17.46 3.69 7.83
N VAL A 71 -16.52 4.27 8.57
CA VAL A 71 -15.09 4.06 8.33
C VAL A 71 -14.66 2.62 8.66
N ARG A 72 -15.33 1.94 9.60
CA ARG A 72 -15.05 0.52 9.86
C ARG A 72 -15.47 -0.36 8.69
N LEU A 73 -16.50 0.01 7.93
CA LEU A 73 -16.96 -0.78 6.79
C LEU A 73 -16.00 -0.72 5.60
N ILE A 74 -15.43 0.46 5.32
CA ILE A 74 -14.57 0.67 4.15
C ILE A 74 -13.21 -0.04 4.24
N THR A 75 -12.81 -0.51 5.43
CA THR A 75 -11.63 -1.39 5.59
C THR A 75 -11.90 -2.83 5.17
N ILE A 76 -13.17 -3.20 4.92
CA ILE A 76 -13.60 -4.57 4.60
C ILE A 76 -14.19 -4.63 3.19
N TRP A 77 -15.05 -3.67 2.87
CA TRP A 77 -15.75 -3.62 1.60
C TRP A 77 -14.79 -3.38 0.42
N THR A 78 -15.11 -3.93 -0.74
CA THR A 78 -14.30 -3.90 -1.98
C THR A 78 -12.84 -4.37 -1.78
N GLY A 79 -12.66 -5.39 -0.95
CA GLY A 79 -11.37 -5.99 -0.61
C GLY A 79 -10.82 -5.43 0.71
N THR A 80 -10.45 -6.31 1.63
CA THR A 80 -9.93 -5.89 2.95
C THR A 80 -8.54 -5.28 2.82
N ASN A 81 -8.08 -4.59 3.89
CA ASN A 81 -6.72 -4.04 3.91
C ASN A 81 -5.64 -5.12 3.78
N GLU A 82 -5.86 -6.32 4.32
CA GLU A 82 -4.96 -7.46 4.19
C GLU A 82 -4.91 -8.00 2.74
N ILE A 83 -6.04 -7.97 2.04
CA ILE A 83 -6.08 -8.29 0.60
C ILE A 83 -5.35 -7.22 -0.20
N MET A 84 -5.42 -5.94 0.19
CA MET A 84 -4.61 -4.90 -0.45
C MET A 84 -3.12 -5.18 -0.26
N ASP A 85 -2.69 -5.56 0.94
CA ASP A 85 -1.28 -5.94 1.19
C ASP A 85 -0.83 -7.08 0.29
N LEU A 86 -1.66 -8.12 0.13
CA LEU A 86 -1.36 -9.22 -0.78
C LEU A 86 -1.17 -8.73 -2.23
N VAL A 87 -2.05 -7.86 -2.72
CA VAL A 87 -1.96 -7.31 -4.08
C VAL A 87 -0.72 -6.43 -4.24
N ILE A 88 -0.42 -5.59 -3.25
CA ILE A 88 0.75 -4.71 -3.24
C ILE A 88 2.03 -5.55 -3.32
N GLN A 89 2.15 -6.57 -2.46
CA GLN A 89 3.29 -7.47 -2.44
C GLN A 89 3.45 -8.19 -3.78
N HIS A 90 2.36 -8.76 -4.31
CA HIS A 90 2.40 -9.51 -5.56
C HIS A 90 2.82 -8.65 -6.76
N GLU A 91 2.25 -7.44 -6.88
CA GLU A 91 2.62 -6.51 -7.95
C GLU A 91 4.04 -5.96 -7.80
N PHE A 92 4.46 -5.66 -6.56
CA PHE A 92 5.82 -5.21 -6.28
C PHE A 92 6.86 -6.27 -6.64
N TYR A 93 6.69 -7.51 -6.18
CA TYR A 93 7.64 -8.59 -6.51
C TYR A 93 7.70 -8.86 -8.01
N ARG A 94 6.58 -8.76 -8.72
CA ARG A 94 6.57 -8.91 -10.18
C ARG A 94 7.35 -7.81 -10.88
N GLU A 95 7.24 -6.57 -10.41
CA GLU A 95 8.03 -5.41 -10.91
C GLU A 95 9.52 -5.61 -10.59
N PHE A 96 9.84 -5.91 -9.32
CA PHE A 96 11.20 -6.11 -8.83
C PHE A 96 11.94 -7.26 -9.54
N LEU A 97 11.29 -8.42 -9.73
CA LEU A 97 11.90 -9.57 -10.40
C LEU A 97 12.01 -9.38 -11.93
N ALA A 98 11.23 -8.48 -12.52
CA ALA A 98 11.34 -8.15 -13.94
C ALA A 98 12.53 -7.23 -14.23
N GLU A 99 12.94 -6.40 -13.27
CA GLU A 99 14.13 -5.58 -13.39
C GLU A 99 15.39 -6.45 -13.28
N LYS A 100 16.27 -6.34 -14.28
CA LYS A 100 17.61 -6.93 -14.18
C LYS A 100 18.36 -6.20 -13.05
N PRO A 101 19.07 -6.92 -12.17
CA PRO A 101 19.85 -6.28 -11.12
C PRO A 101 20.82 -5.28 -11.76
N THR A 102 20.61 -4.00 -11.47
CA THR A 102 21.51 -2.92 -11.88
C THR A 102 22.66 -2.85 -10.88
N GLY A 103 23.50 -3.87 -10.91
CA GLY A 103 24.66 -4.03 -10.04
C GLY A 103 25.85 -4.59 -10.81
N ARG A 104 27.02 -4.51 -10.20
CA ARG A 104 28.18 -5.26 -10.65
C ARG A 104 27.83 -6.75 -10.56
N ASP A 105 27.92 -7.45 -11.68
CA ASP A 105 27.72 -8.90 -11.71
C ASP A 105 28.93 -9.58 -11.07
N VAL A 106 28.84 -9.77 -9.75
CA VAL A 106 29.90 -10.40 -8.96
C VAL A 106 30.21 -11.82 -9.41
N GLU A 107 29.26 -12.52 -10.05
CA GLU A 107 29.51 -13.84 -10.64
C GLU A 107 30.33 -13.69 -11.93
N ALA A 108 30.04 -12.69 -12.75
CA ALA A 108 30.85 -12.39 -13.95
C ALA A 108 32.28 -11.94 -13.61
N ASP A 109 32.49 -11.35 -12.43
CA ASP A 109 33.81 -10.94 -11.94
C ASP A 109 34.61 -12.06 -11.27
N ALA A 110 33.99 -13.21 -11.00
CA ALA A 110 34.65 -14.31 -10.31
C ALA A 110 35.69 -14.99 -11.21
N ARG A 111 36.85 -15.34 -10.62
CA ARG A 111 37.82 -16.22 -11.29
C ARG A 111 37.20 -17.60 -11.42
N GLY A 112 37.02 -18.08 -12.65
CA GLY A 112 36.38 -19.38 -12.92
C GLY A 112 34.91 -19.29 -13.36
N MET A 113 34.40 -18.11 -13.72
CA MET A 113 33.02 -17.94 -14.24
C MET A 113 32.66 -18.92 -15.39
N GLU A 114 33.67 -19.33 -16.16
CA GLU A 114 33.54 -20.22 -17.31
C GLU A 114 33.26 -21.69 -16.94
N HIS A 115 33.34 -22.03 -15.64
CA HIS A 115 33.16 -23.36 -15.08
C HIS A 115 31.84 -23.47 -14.30
N PRO A 116 30.69 -23.66 -14.97
CA PRO A 116 29.39 -23.81 -14.30
C PRO A 116 29.33 -25.01 -13.34
N GLU A 117 30.19 -26.00 -13.53
CA GLU A 117 30.34 -27.19 -12.68
C GLU A 117 30.91 -26.90 -11.27
N GLU A 118 31.58 -25.77 -11.07
CA GLU A 118 32.12 -25.36 -9.77
C GLU A 118 31.12 -24.53 -8.96
N LYS A 119 29.92 -24.26 -9.50
CA LYS A 119 28.87 -23.50 -8.80
C LYS A 119 28.20 -24.38 -7.73
N GLU A 120 28.53 -24.15 -6.48
CA GLU A 120 27.76 -24.68 -5.34
C GLU A 120 26.52 -23.82 -5.10
N TYR A 121 25.36 -24.32 -5.53
CA TYR A 121 24.07 -23.81 -5.06
C TYR A 121 23.76 -24.51 -3.74
N ASN A 122 23.69 -23.76 -2.64
CA ASN A 122 23.22 -24.32 -1.37
C ASN A 122 21.76 -24.77 -1.56
N GLU A 123 21.52 -26.09 -1.45
CA GLU A 123 20.18 -26.70 -1.44
C GLU A 123 19.30 -26.19 -0.28
#